data_AF-Q9N3W9-F1
#
_entry.id   AF-Q9N3W9-F1
#
_cell.length_a   1.000
_cell.length_b   1.000
_cell.length_c   1.000
_cell.angle_alpha   90.00
_cell.angle_beta   90.00
_cell.angle_gamma   90.00
#
_symmetry.space_group_name_H-M   'P 1'
#
loop_
_entity.id
_entity.type
_entity.pdbx_description
1 polymer ?
#
loop_
_entity_poly.entity_id
_entity_poly.type
_entity_poly.pdbx_seq_one_letter_code
_entity_poly.pdbx_strand_id
1 'polypeptide(L)'
;MILKLCLLATLFGITNAACPDSSDQEIRGFCFKFVVQKMTYTDARNWCHYQNPVGPSYLAVVGNQETSNNLAFYARSAFGQSAESFWIGLSRNGSSGSLSWDNGFPVIYTNFGSKVGNNYFTEKISNSKWVTPGDNETNYFVCSYDPTVQPVTQKATTPGTTTTAANVNCQFGARQTVLFAYSNDFEPYIVQNTFSNSILYKQQVTFAIIRFDTRQPQSIMYFNDYNQALAYVRNHLPDYKLGFQESTTGSDVLDVINNFYNNSSACASVVMVLSKRYPNTPDISRTVAKVRQYHGIVNFLASNVPFGGSQSQVLFDLASQTNGLYGIEQDSLFSKRILYMPLRTRYPIYAVNAKVSGEGFQVLPPMSVPQFDDFLIMVSVQSHLPVSNVQYVNLKWYNPSFPYSDKFEMQPVYWDSNTNYNTLTIGLSQNVYNMTIDYIYTNTDVETMQIRLYSSYFTNYWLPYSN
;
A
#
# COMPACT_ATOMS: atom_id res chain seq x y z
N MET A 1 44.53 -23.67 49.91
CA MET A 1 43.09 -23.34 49.82
C MET A 1 42.90 -21.87 50.17
N ILE A 2 42.94 -20.96 49.19
CA ILE A 2 42.28 -19.64 49.33
C ILE A 2 41.56 -19.42 47.99
N LEU A 3 40.23 -19.50 48.09
CA LEU A 3 39.25 -19.63 47.03
C LEU A 3 38.68 -18.23 46.74
N LYS A 4 38.66 -17.89 45.44
CA LYS A 4 37.75 -17.00 44.70
C LYS A 4 36.89 -16.02 45.52
N LEU A 5 37.03 -14.72 45.22
CA LEU A 5 35.89 -13.80 45.08
C LEU A 5 36.27 -12.70 44.09
N CYS A 6 36.02 -12.92 42.79
CA CYS A 6 35.96 -11.83 41.80
C CYS A 6 34.53 -11.31 41.82
N LEU A 7 34.31 -10.16 42.47
CA LEU A 7 33.07 -9.40 42.31
C LEU A 7 33.02 -8.85 40.87
N LEU A 8 32.23 -9.49 40.01
CA LEU A 8 31.69 -8.82 38.83
C LEU A 8 30.52 -7.95 39.30
N ALA A 9 30.76 -6.65 39.38
CA ALA A 9 29.70 -5.66 39.54
C ALA A 9 28.86 -5.65 38.26
N THR A 10 27.70 -6.31 38.31
CA THR A 10 26.65 -6.15 37.30
C THR A 10 26.09 -4.74 37.42
N LEU A 11 26.54 -3.84 36.53
CA LEU A 11 25.77 -2.62 36.27
C LEU A 11 24.42 -3.05 35.67
N PHE A 12 23.39 -3.05 36.51
CA PHE A 12 22.02 -2.91 36.04
C PHE A 12 21.92 -1.54 35.38
N GLY A 13 22.16 -1.50 34.07
CA GLY A 13 21.74 -0.36 33.26
C GLY A 13 20.24 -0.20 33.45
N ILE A 14 19.84 0.88 34.12
CA ILE A 14 18.47 1.34 34.12
C ILE A 14 18.22 1.77 32.68
N THR A 15 17.66 0.88 31.86
CA THR A 15 17.17 1.28 30.54
C THR A 15 16.02 2.23 30.80
N ASN A 16 16.26 3.54 30.77
CA ASN A 16 15.18 4.48 30.47
C ASN A 16 14.67 4.05 29.10
N ALA A 17 13.48 3.45 29.06
CA ALA A 17 12.87 2.97 27.84
C ALA A 17 12.43 4.19 27.04
N ALA A 18 13.37 4.77 26.29
CA ALA A 18 13.07 5.76 25.27
C ALA A 18 12.10 5.15 24.25
N CYS A 19 11.30 6.01 23.62
CA CYS A 19 10.31 5.57 22.67
C CYS A 19 10.93 4.78 21.49
N PRO A 20 10.26 3.72 21.04
CA PRO A 20 10.57 2.98 19.82
C PRO A 20 10.92 3.83 18.59
N ASP A 21 10.17 4.91 18.38
CA ASP A 21 10.44 5.94 17.38
C ASP A 21 11.08 7.14 18.09
N SER A 22 12.28 7.52 17.67
CA SER A 22 13.03 8.63 18.28
C SER A 22 12.41 10.01 18.03
N SER A 23 11.46 10.12 17.10
CA SER A 23 10.68 11.34 16.87
C SER A 23 9.49 11.50 17.83
N ASP A 24 9.07 10.42 18.49
CA ASP A 24 7.95 10.42 19.41
C ASP A 24 8.37 10.87 20.82
N GLN A 25 7.42 11.45 21.56
CA GLN A 25 7.70 12.07 22.87
C GLN A 25 7.36 11.11 24.01
N GLU A 26 8.33 10.81 24.87
CA GLU A 26 8.10 10.06 26.10
C GLU A 26 7.57 10.99 27.19
N ILE A 27 6.41 10.67 27.78
CA ILE A 27 5.85 11.38 28.93
C ILE A 27 5.40 10.35 29.97
N ARG A 28 6.07 10.33 31.13
CA ARG A 28 5.77 9.42 32.26
C ARG A 28 5.67 7.94 31.86
N GLY A 29 6.61 7.45 31.04
CA GLY A 29 6.65 6.05 30.62
C GLY A 29 5.59 5.66 29.59
N PHE A 30 4.94 6.62 28.94
CA PHE A 30 4.16 6.40 27.70
C PHE A 30 4.79 7.18 26.56
N CYS A 31 4.68 6.63 25.36
CA CYS A 31 5.13 7.29 24.15
C CYS A 31 3.97 7.93 23.39
N PHE A 32 4.20 9.14 22.89
CA PHE A 32 3.18 9.94 22.22
C PHE A 32 3.62 10.36 20.82
N LYS A 33 2.79 9.99 19.84
CA LYS A 33 2.99 10.33 18.43
C LYS A 33 2.02 11.44 18.01
N PHE A 34 2.57 12.55 17.52
CA PHE A 34 1.79 13.70 17.06
C PHE A 34 1.52 13.58 15.56
N VAL A 35 0.28 13.28 15.21
CA VAL A 35 -0.09 13.04 13.80
C VAL A 35 -0.59 14.34 13.17
N VAL A 36 0.23 14.90 12.27
CA VAL A 36 -0.01 16.17 11.55
C VAL A 36 -1.05 16.04 10.43
N GLN A 37 -2.15 15.32 10.68
CA GLN A 37 -3.27 15.10 9.75
C GLN A 37 -4.59 15.31 10.49
N LYS A 38 -5.59 15.94 9.84
CA LYS A 38 -6.91 16.15 10.43
C LYS A 38 -7.87 15.03 10.03
N MET A 39 -8.49 14.38 11.01
CA MET A 39 -9.42 13.26 10.80
C MET A 39 -10.62 13.37 11.73
N THR A 40 -11.72 12.66 11.41
CA THR A 40 -12.81 12.45 12.38
C THR A 40 -12.31 11.64 13.57
N TYR A 41 -13.02 11.67 14.71
CA TYR A 41 -12.60 10.89 15.88
C TYR A 41 -12.44 9.40 15.57
N THR A 42 -13.41 8.81 14.86
CA THR A 42 -13.39 7.39 14.50
C THR A 42 -12.22 7.05 13.58
N ASP A 43 -11.89 7.90 12.62
CA ASP A 43 -10.76 7.68 11.71
C ASP A 43 -9.42 7.87 12.42
N ALA A 44 -9.30 8.88 13.29
CA ALA A 44 -8.12 9.11 14.12
C ALA A 44 -7.85 7.92 15.06
N ARG A 45 -8.90 7.37 15.66
CA ARG A 45 -8.86 6.14 16.48
C ARG A 45 -8.33 4.96 15.68
N ASN A 46 -8.94 4.71 14.51
CA ASN A 46 -8.51 3.62 13.63
C ASN A 46 -7.07 3.79 13.15
N TRP A 47 -6.63 5.03 12.94
CA TRP A 47 -5.24 5.31 12.60
C TRP A 47 -4.30 4.88 13.72
N CYS A 48 -4.56 5.26 14.98
CA CYS A 48 -3.72 4.84 16.10
C CYS A 48 -3.70 3.32 16.23
N HIS A 49 -4.84 2.66 16.09
CA HIS A 49 -4.95 1.20 16.26
C HIS A 49 -4.18 0.41 15.20
N TYR A 50 -4.21 0.86 13.95
CA TYR A 50 -3.87 0.01 12.81
C TYR A 50 -2.78 0.58 11.90
N GLN A 51 -2.44 1.86 12.03
CA GLN A 51 -1.52 2.56 11.12
C GLN A 51 -0.28 3.12 11.79
N ASN A 52 -0.20 3.12 13.12
CA ASN A 52 1.00 3.57 13.81
C ASN A 52 2.15 2.56 13.58
N PRO A 53 3.29 2.97 12.96
CA PRO A 53 4.38 2.04 12.61
C PRO A 53 5.02 1.32 13.80
N VAL A 54 4.85 1.86 15.02
CA VAL A 54 5.37 1.27 16.26
C VAL A 54 4.59 0.02 16.69
N GLY A 55 3.42 -0.26 16.11
CA GLY A 55 2.57 -1.38 16.47
C GLY A 55 1.30 -0.95 17.22
N PRO A 56 0.74 -1.80 18.11
CA PRO A 56 -0.51 -1.51 18.82
C PRO A 56 -0.43 -0.17 19.56
N SER A 57 -1.26 0.79 19.14
CA SER A 57 -1.38 2.09 19.80
C SER A 57 -2.84 2.54 19.82
N TYR A 58 -3.12 3.55 20.63
CA TYR A 58 -4.49 4.04 20.88
C TYR A 58 -4.48 5.57 20.83
N LEU A 59 -5.64 6.22 20.69
CA LEU A 59 -5.69 7.67 20.89
C LEU A 59 -5.22 8.03 22.31
N ALA A 60 -4.56 9.18 22.42
CA ALA A 60 -3.77 9.56 23.59
C ALA A 60 -4.57 9.48 24.91
N VAL A 61 -4.03 8.74 25.87
CA VAL A 61 -4.51 8.76 27.26
C VAL A 61 -3.88 9.91 28.02
N VAL A 62 -4.72 10.70 28.67
CA VAL A 62 -4.30 11.83 29.49
C VAL A 62 -4.65 11.53 30.95
N GLY A 63 -3.74 10.81 31.63
CA GLY A 63 -4.00 10.29 32.98
C GLY A 63 -3.67 11.25 34.13
N ASN A 64 -3.11 12.43 33.86
CA ASN A 64 -2.71 13.42 34.87
C ASN A 64 -2.45 14.80 34.22
N GLN A 65 -2.28 15.82 35.07
CA GLN A 65 -2.06 17.21 34.64
C GLN A 65 -0.74 17.41 33.89
N GLU A 66 0.32 16.71 34.28
CA GLU A 66 1.64 16.82 33.66
C GLU A 66 1.61 16.30 32.21
N THR A 67 0.98 15.14 31.97
CA THR A 67 0.74 14.61 30.62
C THR A 67 -0.05 15.61 29.78
N SER A 68 -1.14 16.17 30.31
CA SER A 68 -1.95 17.18 29.60
C SER A 68 -1.12 18.40 29.19
N ASN A 69 -0.36 18.99 30.13
CA ASN A 69 0.47 20.16 29.85
C ASN A 69 1.56 19.88 28.81
N ASN A 70 2.24 18.72 28.90
CA ASN A 70 3.27 18.32 27.94
C ASN A 70 2.67 18.07 26.54
N LEU A 71 1.52 17.40 26.45
CA LEU A 71 0.83 17.20 25.17
C LEU A 71 0.48 18.52 24.50
N ALA A 72 -0.08 19.48 25.23
CA ALA A 72 -0.38 20.81 24.69
C ALA A 72 0.89 21.54 24.21
N PHE A 73 1.99 21.45 24.95
CA PHE A 73 3.28 22.04 24.56
C PHE A 73 3.80 21.45 23.24
N TYR A 74 3.91 20.12 23.16
CA TYR A 74 4.40 19.44 21.95
C TYR A 74 3.44 19.59 20.75
N ALA A 75 2.13 19.58 20.99
CA ALA A 75 1.12 19.81 19.96
C ALA A 75 1.25 21.19 19.31
N ARG A 76 1.60 22.24 20.07
CA ARG A 76 1.82 23.58 19.52
C ARG A 76 2.97 23.58 18.51
N SER A 77 4.05 22.86 18.83
CA SER A 77 5.22 22.73 17.96
C SER A 77 4.94 21.86 16.74
N ALA A 78 4.22 20.74 16.91
CA ALA A 78 3.94 19.78 15.85
C ALA A 78 2.88 20.27 14.85
N PHE A 79 1.77 20.86 15.34
CA PHE A 79 0.61 21.20 14.51
C PHE A 79 0.61 22.66 14.03
N GLY A 80 1.52 23.49 14.54
CA GLY A 80 1.66 24.90 14.20
C GLY A 80 0.75 25.85 14.99
N GLN A 81 0.96 27.15 14.81
CA GLN A 81 0.31 28.20 15.63
C GLN A 81 -1.21 28.32 15.43
N SER A 82 -1.75 27.88 14.29
CA SER A 82 -3.17 27.94 13.98
C SER A 82 -3.98 26.76 14.54
N ALA A 83 -3.32 25.77 15.12
CA ALA A 83 -4.00 24.63 15.73
C ALA A 83 -4.62 25.03 17.09
N GLU A 84 -5.94 24.83 17.22
CA GLU A 84 -6.67 25.15 18.45
C GLU A 84 -6.75 23.97 19.41
N SER A 85 -6.94 22.76 18.87
CA SER A 85 -7.16 21.53 19.63
C SER A 85 -6.77 20.29 18.84
N PHE A 86 -6.66 19.16 19.54
CA PHE A 86 -6.40 17.84 18.95
C PHE A 86 -7.22 16.75 19.65
N TRP A 87 -7.56 15.67 18.95
CA TRP A 87 -8.27 14.52 19.52
C TRP A 87 -7.40 13.81 20.56
N ILE A 88 -8.04 13.43 21.67
CA ILE A 88 -7.51 12.54 22.70
C ILE A 88 -8.38 11.28 22.77
N GLY A 89 -7.92 10.22 23.42
CA GLY A 89 -8.59 8.92 23.45
C GLY A 89 -9.85 8.85 24.30
N LEU A 90 -10.39 9.97 24.78
CA LEU A 90 -11.58 9.99 25.63
C LEU A 90 -12.84 10.05 24.77
N SER A 91 -13.76 9.13 25.01
CA SER A 91 -15.10 9.16 24.42
C SER A 91 -16.17 8.92 25.48
N ARG A 92 -17.37 9.41 25.19
CA ARG A 92 -18.59 9.18 25.93
C ARG A 92 -19.46 8.16 25.19
N ASN A 93 -19.94 7.17 25.91
CA ASN A 93 -21.01 6.32 25.41
C ASN A 93 -22.32 7.12 25.37
N GLY A 94 -22.92 7.27 24.19
CA GLY A 94 -24.14 8.09 24.01
C GLY A 94 -25.38 7.58 24.77
N SER A 95 -25.41 6.30 25.17
CA SER A 95 -26.54 5.72 25.91
C SER A 95 -26.37 5.79 27.43
N SER A 96 -25.18 5.45 27.94
CA SER A 96 -24.91 5.42 29.40
C SER A 96 -24.32 6.71 29.94
N GLY A 97 -23.80 7.60 29.07
CA GLY A 97 -23.05 8.79 29.45
C GLY A 97 -21.67 8.50 30.05
N SER A 98 -21.28 7.22 30.17
CA SER A 98 -20.01 6.82 30.77
C SER A 98 -18.83 7.21 29.88
N LEU A 99 -17.74 7.64 30.51
CA LEU A 99 -16.49 8.00 29.83
C LEU A 99 -15.51 6.83 29.83
N SER A 100 -14.83 6.63 28.71
CA SER A 100 -13.79 5.60 28.58
C SER A 100 -12.64 6.08 27.72
N TRP A 101 -11.42 5.69 28.12
CA TRP A 101 -10.25 5.79 27.27
C TRP A 101 -10.26 4.70 26.20
N ASP A 102 -9.75 5.03 25.02
CA ASP A 102 -9.65 4.15 23.87
C ASP A 102 -8.90 2.85 24.15
N ASN A 103 -7.85 2.91 24.99
CA ASN A 103 -7.07 1.75 25.41
C ASN A 103 -7.67 1.01 26.63
N GLY A 104 -8.82 1.42 27.13
CA GLY A 104 -9.50 0.80 28.27
C GLY A 104 -8.92 1.15 29.65
N PHE A 105 -7.93 2.04 29.76
CA PHE A 105 -7.47 2.50 31.07
C PHE A 105 -8.59 3.21 31.85
N PRO A 106 -8.56 3.16 33.20
CA PRO A 106 -9.56 3.85 34.01
C PRO A 106 -9.42 5.38 33.89
N VAL A 107 -10.55 6.08 33.84
CA VAL A 107 -10.60 7.55 33.84
C VAL A 107 -10.40 8.07 35.28
N ILE A 108 -9.14 8.25 35.69
CA ILE A 108 -8.76 8.71 37.05
C ILE A 108 -8.45 10.21 37.14
N TYR A 109 -8.32 10.87 35.99
CA TYR A 109 -8.06 12.30 35.87
C TYR A 109 -8.99 12.89 34.82
N THR A 110 -9.45 14.12 35.04
CA THR A 110 -10.31 14.85 34.11
C THR A 110 -9.96 16.34 34.09
N ASN A 111 -9.95 16.96 32.90
CA ASN A 111 -9.68 18.40 32.75
C ASN A 111 -10.72 19.12 31.88
N PHE A 112 -12.01 18.91 32.13
CA PHE A 112 -13.09 19.47 31.32
C PHE A 112 -13.07 21.01 31.27
N GLY A 113 -13.31 21.55 30.07
CA GLY A 113 -13.57 22.96 29.82
C GLY A 113 -15.05 23.25 29.57
N SER A 114 -15.32 24.41 29.00
CA SER A 114 -16.66 24.81 28.58
C SER A 114 -17.02 24.10 27.27
N LYS A 115 -18.24 23.55 27.17
CA LYS A 115 -18.79 22.76 26.03
C LYS A 115 -18.32 21.28 26.00
N VAL A 116 -19.01 20.45 26.78
CA VAL A 116 -18.81 18.98 26.86
C VAL A 116 -20.12 18.22 26.54
N GLY A 117 -20.88 18.69 25.55
CA GLY A 117 -22.19 18.16 25.18
C GLY A 117 -22.17 16.93 24.26
N ASN A 118 -21.12 16.76 23.45
CA ASN A 118 -21.03 15.70 22.45
C ASN A 118 -20.24 14.49 22.96
N ASN A 119 -19.93 13.53 22.08
CA ASN A 119 -19.40 12.23 22.48
C ASN A 119 -17.88 12.13 22.46
N TYR A 120 -17.21 12.94 21.65
CA TYR A 120 -15.76 12.82 21.41
C TYR A 120 -15.01 14.04 21.93
N PHE A 121 -13.89 13.81 22.63
CA PHE A 121 -13.15 14.87 23.31
C PHE A 121 -11.88 15.27 22.57
N THR A 122 -11.66 16.58 22.50
CA THR A 122 -10.39 17.19 22.13
C THR A 122 -9.76 17.88 23.33
N GLU A 123 -8.43 18.00 23.32
CA GLU A 123 -7.70 18.86 24.24
C GLU A 123 -7.30 20.16 23.56
N LYS A 124 -7.59 21.30 24.19
CA LYS A 124 -7.20 22.62 23.69
C LYS A 124 -5.71 22.89 23.93
N ILE A 125 -5.02 23.34 22.90
CA ILE A 125 -3.59 23.68 22.97
C ILE A 125 -3.34 24.96 23.80
N SER A 126 -4.34 25.82 23.96
CA SER A 126 -4.18 27.10 24.68
C SER A 126 -4.21 26.98 26.19
N ASN A 127 -4.94 26.01 26.75
CA ASN A 127 -5.18 25.91 28.19
C ASN A 127 -5.40 24.47 28.70
N SER A 128 -5.04 23.47 27.89
CA SER A 128 -5.16 22.03 28.17
C SER A 128 -6.58 21.53 28.54
N LYS A 129 -7.62 22.36 28.37
CA LYS A 129 -9.00 21.99 28.70
C LYS A 129 -9.60 21.07 27.66
N TRP A 130 -10.33 20.07 28.13
CA TRP A 130 -11.05 19.11 27.28
C TRP A 130 -12.42 19.64 26.90
N VAL A 131 -12.70 19.68 25.60
CA VAL A 131 -13.98 20.11 25.04
C VAL A 131 -14.44 19.09 24.01
N THR A 132 -15.75 19.02 23.78
CA THR A 132 -16.33 18.13 22.77
C THR A 132 -16.78 18.97 21.56
N PRO A 133 -16.02 18.99 20.46
CA PRO A 133 -16.50 19.56 19.20
C PRO A 133 -17.66 18.71 18.64
N GLY A 134 -18.22 19.06 17.48
CA GLY A 134 -19.24 18.23 16.83
C GLY A 134 -18.71 16.83 16.47
N ASP A 135 -19.56 15.80 16.52
CA ASP A 135 -19.14 14.41 16.28
C ASP A 135 -18.58 14.16 14.86
N ASN A 136 -18.88 15.04 13.91
CA ASN A 136 -18.39 15.00 12.51
C ASN A 136 -17.21 15.95 12.24
N GLU A 137 -16.69 16.64 13.26
CA GLU A 137 -15.56 17.55 13.11
C GLU A 137 -14.26 16.79 12.81
N THR A 138 -13.28 17.50 12.24
CA THR A 138 -11.94 16.94 12.02
C THR A 138 -10.89 17.70 12.80
N ASN A 139 -9.98 17.00 13.46
CA ASN A 139 -8.88 17.58 14.22
C ASN A 139 -7.59 16.78 14.00
N TYR A 140 -6.46 17.43 14.26
CA TYR A 140 -5.20 16.72 14.53
C TYR A 140 -5.38 15.79 15.70
N PHE A 141 -4.50 14.82 15.87
CA PHE A 141 -4.64 13.83 16.94
C PHE A 141 -3.29 13.34 17.42
N VAL A 142 -3.31 12.79 18.63
CA VAL A 142 -2.14 12.21 19.27
C VAL A 142 -2.44 10.76 19.59
N CYS A 143 -1.53 9.85 19.24
CA CYS A 143 -1.60 8.45 19.65
C CYS A 143 -0.69 8.21 20.85
N SER A 144 -1.06 7.29 21.74
CA SER A 144 -0.24 6.81 22.86
C SER A 144 -0.03 5.30 22.81
N TYR A 145 1.15 4.85 23.22
CA TYR A 145 1.52 3.44 23.31
C TYR A 145 2.58 3.21 24.40
N ASP A 146 2.73 1.96 24.83
CA ASP A 146 3.75 1.57 25.81
C ASP A 146 5.15 1.58 25.14
N PRO A 147 6.19 2.16 25.76
CA PRO A 147 7.55 2.16 25.21
C PRO A 147 8.11 0.74 24.98
N THR A 148 7.60 -0.27 25.69
CA THR A 148 7.94 -1.69 25.51
C THR A 148 7.26 -2.33 24.29
N VAL A 149 6.32 -1.64 23.64
CA VAL A 149 5.80 -2.07 22.34
C VAL A 149 7.00 -2.17 21.42
N GLN A 150 7.34 -3.40 21.03
CA GLN A 150 8.40 -3.63 20.06
C GLN A 150 7.95 -2.97 18.76
N PRO A 151 8.69 -1.96 18.25
CA PRO A 151 8.44 -1.49 16.91
C PRO A 151 8.47 -2.68 15.96
N VAL A 152 7.61 -2.69 14.93
CA VAL A 152 7.80 -3.60 13.78
C VAL A 152 9.01 -3.10 12.97
N THR A 153 10.13 -2.82 13.62
CA THR A 153 11.42 -2.53 13.00
C THR A 153 12.09 -3.84 12.69
N GLN A 154 12.45 -3.97 11.42
CA GLN A 154 13.43 -4.90 10.90
C GLN A 154 14.65 -4.92 11.82
N LYS A 155 14.78 -5.99 12.60
CA LYS A 155 16.01 -6.26 13.30
C LYS A 155 17.07 -6.52 12.23
N ALA A 156 18.04 -5.61 12.10
CA ALA A 156 19.33 -5.94 11.48
C ALA A 156 19.99 -6.99 12.38
N THR A 157 19.61 -8.25 12.17
CA THR A 157 20.24 -9.39 12.82
C THR A 157 21.21 -9.95 11.81
N THR A 158 22.48 -9.95 12.18
CA THR A 158 23.56 -10.73 11.55
C THR A 158 23.03 -12.10 11.12
N PRO A 159 23.34 -12.59 9.90
CA PRO A 159 22.64 -13.72 9.32
C PRO A 159 22.87 -14.97 10.16
N GLY A 160 21.84 -15.35 10.91
CA GLY A 160 21.89 -16.43 11.86
C GLY A 160 20.46 -16.87 12.16
N THR A 161 20.01 -17.83 11.36
CA THR A 161 18.85 -18.68 11.56
C THR A 161 17.51 -18.07 11.18
N THR A 162 17.04 -18.50 10.00
CA THR A 162 15.70 -18.45 9.42
C THR A 162 14.60 -18.43 10.50
N THR A 163 14.08 -17.25 10.85
CA THR A 163 12.74 -17.17 11.44
C THR A 163 11.77 -17.58 10.36
N THR A 164 11.29 -18.82 10.46
CA THR A 164 10.20 -19.36 9.67
C THR A 164 9.07 -18.35 9.63
N ALA A 165 8.71 -17.92 8.42
CA ALA A 165 7.60 -17.03 8.16
C ALA A 165 6.38 -17.54 8.95
N ALA A 166 5.79 -16.68 9.79
CA ALA A 166 4.44 -16.93 10.27
C ALA A 166 3.60 -17.24 9.03
N ASN A 167 3.07 -18.47 8.96
CA ASN A 167 2.29 -18.93 7.82
C ASN A 167 1.00 -18.12 7.82
N VAL A 168 1.00 -17.02 7.07
CA VAL A 168 -0.15 -16.13 6.97
C VAL A 168 -1.20 -16.88 6.15
N ASN A 169 -2.15 -17.51 6.84
CA ASN A 169 -3.20 -18.27 6.19
C ASN A 169 -4.29 -17.31 5.70
N CYS A 170 -4.13 -16.78 4.49
CA CYS A 170 -5.15 -15.96 3.86
C CYS A 170 -6.35 -16.80 3.45
N GLN A 171 -7.56 -16.36 3.80
CA GLN A 171 -8.80 -17.05 3.45
C GLN A 171 -9.21 -16.75 1.99
N PHE A 172 -9.55 -17.79 1.23
CA PHE A 172 -10.10 -17.64 -0.12
C PHE A 172 -11.44 -16.90 -0.08
N GLY A 173 -11.65 -15.97 -1.01
CA GLY A 173 -12.91 -15.22 -1.14
C GLY A 173 -13.20 -14.24 -0.01
N ALA A 174 -12.32 -14.08 0.99
CA ALA A 174 -12.44 -13.04 1.98
C ALA A 174 -12.41 -11.64 1.32
N ARG A 175 -12.98 -10.64 2.00
CA ARG A 175 -12.97 -9.25 1.52
C ARG A 175 -11.52 -8.78 1.36
N GLN A 176 -11.11 -8.54 0.12
CA GLN A 176 -9.77 -8.04 -0.20
C GLN A 176 -9.63 -6.55 0.12
N THR A 177 -8.41 -6.14 0.40
CA THR A 177 -7.99 -4.74 0.40
C THR A 177 -7.38 -4.39 -0.96
N VAL A 178 -7.80 -3.27 -1.54
CA VAL A 178 -7.15 -2.70 -2.73
C VAL A 178 -6.36 -1.47 -2.28
N LEU A 179 -5.04 -1.51 -2.47
CA LEU A 179 -4.19 -0.34 -2.27
C LEU A 179 -4.14 0.47 -3.57
N PHE A 180 -4.62 1.71 -3.52
CA PHE A 180 -4.44 2.72 -4.55
C PHE A 180 -3.38 3.72 -4.09
N ALA A 181 -2.15 3.52 -4.57
CA ALA A 181 -1.01 4.39 -4.28
C ALA A 181 -0.72 5.29 -5.49
N TYR A 182 -0.40 6.56 -5.26
CA TYR A 182 -0.04 7.49 -6.34
C TYR A 182 1.13 8.40 -5.97
N SER A 183 2.03 8.59 -6.93
CA SER A 183 3.17 9.50 -6.80
C SER A 183 2.70 10.95 -6.68
N ASN A 184 3.33 11.72 -5.81
CA ASN A 184 3.09 13.16 -5.65
C ASN A 184 3.59 13.99 -6.84
N ASP A 185 4.34 13.41 -7.78
CA ASP A 185 4.88 14.15 -8.92
C ASP A 185 3.87 14.34 -10.07
N PHE A 186 2.69 13.72 -9.99
CA PHE A 186 1.64 13.88 -11.01
C PHE A 186 0.92 15.23 -10.92
N GLU A 187 0.36 15.66 -12.05
CA GLU A 187 -0.65 16.71 -12.05
C GLU A 187 -1.89 16.27 -11.25
N PRO A 188 -2.47 17.13 -10.39
CA PRO A 188 -3.58 16.75 -9.50
C PRO A 188 -4.77 16.08 -10.19
N TYR A 189 -5.16 16.60 -11.36
CA TYR A 189 -6.32 16.10 -12.10
C TYR A 189 -6.12 14.69 -12.66
N ILE A 190 -4.88 14.27 -12.91
CA ILE A 190 -4.57 12.91 -13.38
C ILE A 190 -4.95 11.89 -12.31
N VAL A 191 -4.54 12.12 -11.06
CA VAL A 191 -4.87 11.23 -9.93
C VAL A 191 -6.38 11.25 -9.67
N GLN A 192 -7.00 12.44 -9.63
CA GLN A 192 -8.44 12.58 -9.39
C GLN A 192 -9.27 11.80 -10.41
N ASN A 193 -8.98 11.99 -11.70
CA ASN A 193 -9.71 11.34 -12.79
C ASN A 193 -9.44 9.85 -12.82
N THR A 194 -8.20 9.42 -12.55
CA THR A 194 -7.82 8.00 -12.54
C THR A 194 -8.49 7.25 -11.40
N PHE A 195 -8.52 7.81 -10.19
CA PHE A 195 -9.25 7.19 -9.07
C PHE A 195 -10.76 7.12 -9.34
N SER A 196 -11.34 8.19 -9.88
CA SER A 196 -12.78 8.24 -10.20
C SER A 196 -13.16 7.21 -11.29
N ASN A 197 -12.32 7.05 -12.30
CA ASN A 197 -12.53 6.10 -13.39
C ASN A 197 -12.13 4.66 -13.08
N SER A 198 -11.51 4.37 -11.93
CA SER A 198 -11.12 3.01 -11.55
C SER A 198 -12.30 2.03 -11.38
N ILE A 199 -13.54 2.53 -11.31
CA ILE A 199 -14.77 1.76 -11.06
C ILE A 199 -14.74 1.02 -9.70
N LEU A 200 -13.82 1.39 -8.81
CA LEU A 200 -13.73 0.82 -7.45
C LEU A 200 -15.03 0.98 -6.64
N TYR A 201 -15.89 1.96 -6.99
CA TYR A 201 -17.23 2.13 -6.40
C TYR A 201 -18.19 0.96 -6.64
N LYS A 202 -17.95 0.13 -7.67
CA LYS A 202 -18.75 -1.09 -7.94
C LYS A 202 -18.20 -2.33 -7.24
N GLN A 203 -17.19 -2.19 -6.37
CA GLN A 203 -16.46 -3.30 -5.78
C GLN A 203 -16.67 -3.33 -4.25
N GLN A 204 -16.88 -4.53 -3.70
CA GLN A 204 -17.00 -4.72 -2.26
C GLN A 204 -15.63 -4.99 -1.63
N VAL A 205 -14.80 -3.95 -1.52
CA VAL A 205 -13.44 -4.04 -0.97
C VAL A 205 -13.14 -2.96 0.06
N THR A 206 -12.09 -3.19 0.85
CA THR A 206 -11.48 -2.14 1.64
C THR A 206 -10.55 -1.33 0.74
N PHE A 207 -10.68 -0.01 0.76
CA PHE A 207 -9.85 0.91 -0.01
C PHE A 207 -8.70 1.38 0.87
N ALA A 208 -7.48 0.99 0.56
CA ALA A 208 -6.27 1.57 1.14
C ALA A 208 -5.74 2.63 0.17
N ILE A 209 -5.42 3.83 0.63
CA ILE A 209 -5.02 4.96 -0.21
C ILE A 209 -3.80 5.64 0.37
N ILE A 210 -2.83 5.96 -0.49
CA ILE A 210 -1.63 6.71 -0.09
C ILE A 210 -1.08 7.55 -1.25
N ARG A 211 -0.66 8.77 -0.91
CA ARG A 211 0.20 9.61 -1.72
C ARG A 211 1.63 9.42 -1.26
N PHE A 212 2.54 9.11 -2.17
CA PHE A 212 3.96 8.86 -1.88
C PHE A 212 4.86 9.81 -2.67
N ASP A 213 6.18 9.66 -2.58
CA ASP A 213 7.20 10.58 -3.10
C ASP A 213 7.15 11.97 -2.43
N THR A 214 6.93 12.00 -1.12
CA THR A 214 6.89 13.23 -0.33
C THR A 214 8.02 13.32 0.69
N ARG A 215 8.53 14.54 0.94
CA ARG A 215 9.66 14.78 1.87
C ARG A 215 9.42 14.24 3.28
N GLN A 216 8.16 14.22 3.70
CA GLN A 216 7.70 13.56 4.91
C GLN A 216 6.86 12.35 4.49
N PRO A 217 7.22 11.12 4.88
CA PRO A 217 6.41 9.94 4.59
C PRO A 217 4.98 10.08 5.13
N GLN A 218 4.00 9.68 4.32
CA GLN A 218 2.59 9.68 4.71
C GLN A 218 2.13 8.28 5.10
N SER A 219 1.03 8.22 5.85
CA SER A 219 0.42 6.95 6.23
C SER A 219 -0.61 6.50 5.21
N ILE A 220 -0.83 5.19 5.13
CA ILE A 220 -1.88 4.61 4.32
C ILE A 220 -3.22 4.78 5.04
N MET A 221 -4.21 5.31 4.33
CA MET A 221 -5.55 5.54 4.84
C MET A 221 -6.52 4.49 4.34
N TYR A 222 -7.42 4.01 5.21
CA TYR A 222 -8.28 2.86 4.92
C TYR A 222 -9.75 3.26 5.03
N PHE A 223 -10.54 2.84 4.05
CA PHE A 223 -11.96 3.16 3.95
C PHE A 223 -12.75 1.93 3.54
N ASN A 224 -13.96 1.76 4.11
CA ASN A 224 -14.92 0.76 3.66
C ASN A 224 -16.01 1.34 2.76
N ASP A 225 -16.14 2.67 2.76
CA ASP A 225 -17.08 3.43 1.94
C ASP A 225 -16.32 4.15 0.82
N TYR A 226 -16.81 4.01 -0.42
CA TYR A 226 -16.18 4.61 -1.58
C TYR A 226 -16.26 6.15 -1.58
N ASN A 227 -17.34 6.74 -1.06
CA ASN A 227 -17.48 8.20 -1.05
C ASN A 227 -16.49 8.85 -0.09
N GLN A 228 -16.22 8.22 1.06
CA GLN A 228 -15.16 8.64 1.98
C GLN A 228 -13.77 8.48 1.34
N ALA A 229 -13.52 7.35 0.68
CA ALA A 229 -12.29 7.13 -0.07
C ALA A 229 -12.06 8.19 -1.17
N LEU A 230 -13.10 8.51 -1.94
CA LEU A 230 -13.08 9.53 -2.99
C LEU A 230 -12.88 10.94 -2.40
N ALA A 231 -13.57 11.27 -1.32
CA ALA A 231 -13.39 12.55 -0.62
C ALA A 231 -11.96 12.70 -0.10
N TYR A 232 -11.38 11.63 0.43
CA TYR A 232 -9.99 11.61 0.87
C TYR A 232 -9.03 11.91 -0.28
N VAL A 233 -9.14 11.20 -1.42
CA VAL A 233 -8.29 11.45 -2.60
C VAL A 233 -8.40 12.90 -3.07
N ARG A 234 -9.62 13.45 -3.14
CA ARG A 234 -9.85 14.85 -3.56
C ARG A 234 -9.19 15.87 -2.63
N ASN A 235 -9.10 15.58 -1.34
CA ASN A 235 -8.46 16.44 -0.35
C ASN A 235 -6.93 16.21 -0.25
N HIS A 236 -6.40 15.15 -0.87
CA HIS A 236 -5.00 14.75 -0.79
C HIS A 236 -4.37 14.53 -2.17
N LEU A 237 -4.82 15.28 -3.18
CA LEU A 237 -4.23 15.26 -4.51
C LEU A 237 -2.74 15.66 -4.46
N PRO A 238 -1.93 15.27 -5.45
CA PRO A 238 -0.55 15.74 -5.58
C PRO A 238 -0.37 17.23 -5.27
N ASP A 239 0.65 17.57 -4.48
CA ASP A 239 1.05 18.95 -4.19
C ASP A 239 2.57 19.05 -4.34
N TYR A 240 3.02 19.83 -5.33
CA TYR A 240 4.44 20.03 -5.61
C TYR A 240 5.25 20.50 -4.39
N LYS A 241 4.61 21.19 -3.42
CA LYS A 241 5.26 21.65 -2.20
C LYS A 241 5.58 20.51 -1.22
N LEU A 242 4.92 19.36 -1.33
CA LEU A 242 5.14 18.21 -0.46
C LEU A 242 6.19 17.25 -1.02
N GLY A 243 6.43 17.29 -2.33
CA GLY A 243 7.33 16.39 -3.04
C GLY A 243 8.82 16.62 -2.76
N PHE A 244 9.65 15.67 -3.20
CA PHE A 244 11.12 15.74 -3.06
C PHE A 244 11.79 16.90 -3.80
N GLN A 245 11.15 17.44 -4.84
CA GLN A 245 11.63 18.53 -5.73
C GLN A 245 12.78 18.14 -6.67
N GLU A 246 13.78 17.40 -6.18
CA GLU A 246 14.92 16.93 -6.97
C GLU A 246 14.58 15.68 -7.79
N SER A 247 15.07 15.59 -9.03
CA SER A 247 14.89 14.40 -9.89
C SER A 247 15.84 13.25 -9.52
N THR A 248 16.92 13.54 -8.79
CA THR A 248 17.91 12.54 -8.35
C THR A 248 17.43 11.70 -7.18
N THR A 249 16.48 12.19 -6.39
CA THR A 249 15.85 11.43 -5.29
C THR A 249 14.96 10.33 -5.86
N GLY A 250 15.24 9.09 -5.48
CA GLY A 250 14.45 7.93 -5.90
C GLY A 250 13.12 7.84 -5.14
N SER A 251 12.18 7.10 -5.72
CA SER A 251 10.86 6.89 -5.12
C SER A 251 10.90 6.05 -3.84
N ASP A 252 10.04 6.39 -2.87
CA ASP A 252 9.80 5.64 -1.63
C ASP A 252 8.72 4.54 -1.78
N VAL A 253 8.31 4.23 -3.01
CA VAL A 253 7.27 3.23 -3.32
C VAL A 253 7.53 1.84 -2.72
N LEU A 254 8.78 1.39 -2.62
CA LEU A 254 9.10 0.09 -2.02
C LEU A 254 8.80 0.08 -0.53
N ASP A 255 9.04 1.19 0.17
CA ASP A 255 8.72 1.33 1.59
C ASP A 255 7.21 1.40 1.81
N VAL A 256 6.49 2.10 0.93
CA VAL A 256 5.02 2.13 0.92
C VAL A 256 4.43 0.73 0.82
N ILE A 257 4.90 -0.08 -0.14
CA ILE A 257 4.43 -1.46 -0.33
C ILE A 257 4.80 -2.30 0.89
N ASN A 258 6.04 -2.20 1.38
CA ASN A 258 6.47 -2.95 2.57
C ASN A 258 5.65 -2.60 3.82
N ASN A 259 5.26 -1.34 3.98
CA ASN A 259 4.44 -0.86 5.10
C ASN A 259 3.00 -1.34 4.99
N PHE A 260 2.43 -1.40 3.77
CA PHE A 260 1.12 -1.98 3.53
C PHE A 260 1.04 -3.45 4.00
N TYR A 261 2.03 -4.27 3.64
CA TYR A 261 2.10 -5.68 4.05
C TYR A 261 2.57 -5.90 5.50
N ASN A 262 2.76 -4.85 6.31
CA ASN A 262 2.83 -5.01 7.76
C ASN A 262 1.44 -5.16 8.40
N ASN A 263 0.37 -4.89 7.66
CA ASN A 263 -1.00 -4.97 8.14
C ASN A 263 -1.63 -6.34 7.79
N SER A 264 -2.29 -6.98 8.76
CA SER A 264 -2.99 -8.26 8.56
C SER A 264 -4.10 -8.20 7.49
N SER A 265 -4.67 -7.02 7.24
CA SER A 265 -5.66 -6.78 6.17
C SER A 265 -5.09 -6.82 4.75
N ALA A 266 -3.77 -6.98 4.59
CA ALA A 266 -3.10 -7.09 3.29
C ALA A 266 -3.20 -8.49 2.65
N CYS A 267 -3.84 -9.46 3.32
CA CYS A 267 -4.07 -10.79 2.76
C CYS A 267 -4.79 -10.73 1.40
N ALA A 268 -4.23 -11.43 0.40
CA ALA A 268 -4.76 -11.52 -0.95
C ALA A 268 -5.02 -10.14 -1.60
N SER A 269 -4.32 -9.10 -1.16
CA SER A 269 -4.57 -7.73 -1.59
C SER A 269 -4.10 -7.48 -3.02
N VAL A 270 -4.74 -6.50 -3.67
CA VAL A 270 -4.33 -6.01 -4.98
C VAL A 270 -3.78 -4.61 -4.81
N VAL A 271 -2.50 -4.44 -5.13
CA VAL A 271 -1.83 -3.15 -5.11
C VAL A 271 -1.82 -2.57 -6.51
N MET A 272 -2.25 -1.31 -6.61
CA MET A 272 -2.22 -0.51 -7.83
C MET A 272 -1.46 0.76 -7.54
N VAL A 273 -0.32 0.92 -8.21
CA VAL A 273 0.55 2.08 -8.06
C VAL A 273 0.54 2.91 -9.34
N LEU A 274 0.18 4.18 -9.21
CA LEU A 274 0.46 5.18 -10.23
C LEU A 274 1.86 5.75 -9.97
N SER A 275 2.81 5.45 -10.84
CA SER A 275 4.21 5.84 -10.66
C SER A 275 4.64 6.89 -11.67
N LYS A 276 5.24 7.98 -11.17
CA LYS A 276 5.94 8.96 -11.99
C LYS A 276 7.42 9.08 -11.60
N ARG A 277 7.89 8.26 -10.67
CA ARG A 277 9.27 8.29 -10.17
C ARG A 277 9.75 6.87 -9.92
N TYR A 278 10.97 6.58 -10.33
CA TYR A 278 11.58 5.28 -10.09
C TYR A 278 12.35 5.23 -8.77
N PRO A 279 12.47 4.07 -8.13
CA PRO A 279 13.46 3.86 -7.08
C PRO A 279 14.90 4.10 -7.56
N ASN A 280 15.83 4.23 -6.63
CA ASN A 280 17.28 4.21 -6.91
C ASN A 280 17.96 2.90 -6.52
N THR A 281 17.27 2.04 -5.77
CA THR A 281 17.77 0.72 -5.38
C THR A 281 17.23 -0.34 -6.34
N PRO A 282 18.06 -1.27 -6.82
CA PRO A 282 17.58 -2.43 -7.58
C PRO A 282 17.01 -3.54 -6.69
N ASP A 283 17.28 -3.52 -5.38
CA ASP A 283 16.88 -4.62 -4.48
C ASP A 283 15.38 -4.57 -4.13
N ILE A 284 14.67 -5.59 -4.60
CA ILE A 284 13.26 -5.83 -4.31
C ILE A 284 13.02 -7.10 -3.49
N SER A 285 14.08 -7.80 -3.08
CA SER A 285 14.00 -9.16 -2.51
C SER A 285 13.08 -9.20 -1.29
N ARG A 286 13.23 -8.22 -0.39
CA ARG A 286 12.40 -8.07 0.80
C ARG A 286 10.94 -7.78 0.44
N THR A 287 10.70 -6.86 -0.49
CA THR A 287 9.36 -6.48 -0.93
C THR A 287 8.64 -7.66 -1.58
N VAL A 288 9.31 -8.38 -2.48
CA VAL A 288 8.78 -9.59 -3.12
C VAL A 288 8.44 -10.65 -2.08
N ALA A 289 9.35 -10.95 -1.14
CA ALA A 289 9.10 -11.94 -0.10
C ALA A 289 7.85 -11.59 0.74
N LYS A 290 7.69 -10.32 1.12
CA LYS A 290 6.53 -9.84 1.86
C LYS A 290 5.23 -9.95 1.06
N VAL A 291 5.22 -9.47 -0.18
CA VAL A 291 4.03 -9.56 -1.04
C VAL A 291 3.59 -11.01 -1.20
N ARG A 292 4.55 -11.92 -1.48
CA ARG A 292 4.30 -13.35 -1.67
C ARG A 292 3.79 -14.02 -0.39
N GLN A 293 4.31 -13.64 0.78
CA GLN A 293 3.86 -14.15 2.07
C GLN A 293 2.37 -13.90 2.32
N TYR A 294 1.83 -12.78 1.83
CA TYR A 294 0.43 -12.39 2.01
C TYR A 294 -0.44 -12.72 0.78
N HIS A 295 0.05 -13.50 -0.18
CA HIS A 295 -0.65 -13.81 -1.43
C HIS A 295 -1.08 -12.55 -2.22
N GLY A 296 -0.32 -11.46 -2.10
CA GLY A 296 -0.62 -10.19 -2.75
C GLY A 296 -0.12 -10.10 -4.19
N ILE A 297 -0.57 -9.06 -4.90
CA ILE A 297 -0.21 -8.76 -6.30
C ILE A 297 0.10 -7.27 -6.41
N VAL A 298 1.18 -6.90 -7.11
CA VAL A 298 1.54 -5.50 -7.33
C VAL A 298 1.49 -5.13 -8.80
N ASN A 299 0.64 -4.17 -9.15
CA ASN A 299 0.48 -3.64 -10.48
C ASN A 299 0.95 -2.18 -10.53
N PHE A 300 1.53 -1.79 -11.66
CA PHE A 300 1.99 -0.44 -11.91
C PHE A 300 1.38 0.12 -13.18
N LEU A 301 0.99 1.38 -13.12
CA LEU A 301 0.81 2.24 -14.28
C LEU A 301 1.85 3.35 -14.16
N ALA A 302 2.92 3.22 -14.92
CA ALA A 302 4.09 4.09 -14.90
C ALA A 302 4.00 5.14 -16.01
N SER A 303 4.45 6.36 -15.70
CA SER A 303 4.52 7.45 -16.66
C SER A 303 5.58 7.16 -17.73
N ASN A 304 5.27 7.40 -19.00
CA ASN A 304 6.25 7.41 -20.08
C ASN A 304 7.24 8.60 -19.99
N VAL A 305 6.97 9.57 -19.10
CA VAL A 305 7.83 10.72 -18.78
C VAL A 305 8.07 10.79 -17.27
N PRO A 306 8.89 9.87 -16.71
CA PRO A 306 9.19 9.85 -15.29
C PRO A 306 9.88 11.15 -14.86
N PHE A 307 9.50 11.68 -13.69
CA PHE A 307 10.06 12.89 -13.10
C PHE A 307 11.48 12.68 -12.55
N GLY A 308 11.77 11.48 -12.04
CA GLY A 308 13.04 11.20 -11.40
C GLY A 308 13.26 9.74 -11.04
N GLY A 309 14.36 9.49 -10.34
CA GLY A 309 14.86 8.15 -10.06
C GLY A 309 15.64 7.54 -11.22
N SER A 310 16.36 6.46 -10.93
CA SER A 310 17.34 5.88 -11.86
C SER A 310 17.08 4.43 -12.24
N GLN A 311 16.30 3.67 -11.45
CA GLN A 311 16.11 2.24 -11.66
C GLN A 311 14.72 1.92 -12.20
N SER A 312 14.51 2.11 -13.50
CA SER A 312 13.23 1.85 -14.17
C SER A 312 12.80 0.38 -14.13
N GLN A 313 13.75 -0.54 -14.27
CA GLN A 313 13.51 -2.00 -14.32
C GLN A 313 12.87 -2.54 -13.03
N VAL A 314 13.09 -1.87 -11.90
CA VAL A 314 12.67 -2.32 -10.56
C VAL A 314 11.17 -2.54 -10.45
N LEU A 315 10.38 -1.64 -11.04
CA LEU A 315 8.92 -1.73 -10.98
C LEU A 315 8.41 -2.89 -11.86
N PHE A 316 9.04 -3.08 -13.02
CA PHE A 316 8.74 -4.21 -13.90
C PHE A 316 9.06 -5.55 -13.25
N ASP A 317 10.22 -5.67 -12.60
CA ASP A 317 10.64 -6.91 -11.94
C ASP A 317 9.75 -7.23 -10.74
N LEU A 318 9.37 -6.22 -9.95
CA LEU A 318 8.45 -6.40 -8.82
C LEU A 318 7.06 -6.86 -9.28
N ALA A 319 6.50 -6.27 -10.34
CA ALA A 319 5.25 -6.76 -10.92
C ALA A 319 5.39 -8.19 -11.45
N SER A 320 6.48 -8.47 -12.17
CA SER A 320 6.77 -9.79 -12.75
C SER A 320 6.81 -10.89 -11.70
N GLN A 321 7.48 -10.63 -10.57
CA GLN A 321 7.66 -11.59 -9.49
C GLN A 321 6.45 -11.70 -8.55
N THR A 322 5.44 -10.84 -8.70
CA THR A 322 4.23 -10.84 -7.88
C THR A 322 2.96 -11.14 -8.69
N ASN A 323 3.10 -11.71 -9.90
CA ASN A 323 2.01 -11.98 -10.84
C ASN A 323 1.16 -10.75 -11.22
N GLY A 324 1.69 -9.55 -10.99
CA GLY A 324 1.06 -8.32 -11.43
C GLY A 324 1.48 -7.94 -12.84
N LEU A 325 1.03 -6.77 -13.28
CA LEU A 325 1.37 -6.17 -14.55
C LEU A 325 2.07 -4.82 -14.35
N TYR A 326 3.09 -4.58 -15.17
CA TYR A 326 3.72 -3.27 -15.33
C TYR A 326 3.35 -2.68 -16.69
N GLY A 327 2.54 -1.62 -16.68
CA GLY A 327 2.20 -0.86 -17.88
C GLY A 327 2.86 0.51 -17.86
N ILE A 328 3.46 0.93 -18.97
CA ILE A 328 3.88 2.30 -19.23
C ILE A 328 2.78 3.00 -20.05
N GLU A 329 2.48 4.25 -19.72
CA GLU A 329 1.48 5.04 -20.43
C GLU A 329 1.80 6.54 -20.38
N GLN A 330 1.25 7.31 -21.33
CA GLN A 330 1.15 8.75 -21.22
C GLN A 330 0.19 9.16 -20.10
N ASP A 331 0.61 10.06 -19.21
CA ASP A 331 -0.16 10.53 -18.06
C ASP A 331 -1.64 10.84 -18.37
N SER A 332 -1.89 11.58 -19.45
CA SER A 332 -3.24 11.99 -19.87
C SER A 332 -4.19 10.82 -20.18
N LEU A 333 -3.65 9.63 -20.45
CA LEU A 333 -4.39 8.41 -20.72
C LEU A 333 -4.60 7.52 -19.49
N PHE A 334 -4.00 7.84 -18.33
CA PHE A 334 -4.11 7.02 -17.12
C PHE A 334 -5.57 6.76 -16.72
N SER A 335 -6.39 7.81 -16.77
CA SER A 335 -7.82 7.72 -16.43
C SER A 335 -8.63 6.85 -17.38
N LYS A 336 -8.14 6.58 -18.60
CA LYS A 336 -8.74 5.63 -19.54
C LYS A 336 -8.16 4.23 -19.34
N ARG A 337 -6.86 4.12 -19.05
CA ARG A 337 -6.16 2.84 -18.89
C ARG A 337 -6.48 2.12 -17.60
N ILE A 338 -6.76 2.84 -16.53
CA ILE A 338 -7.10 2.25 -15.23
C ILE A 338 -8.32 1.31 -15.29
N LEU A 339 -9.21 1.51 -16.27
CA LEU A 339 -10.37 0.64 -16.53
C LEU A 339 -9.99 -0.78 -16.93
N TYR A 340 -8.82 -0.93 -17.55
CA TYR A 340 -8.31 -2.20 -18.05
C TYR A 340 -7.29 -2.84 -17.10
N MET A 341 -6.79 -2.11 -16.09
CA MET A 341 -5.94 -2.69 -15.05
C MET A 341 -6.74 -3.74 -14.24
N PRO A 342 -6.08 -4.75 -13.63
CA PRO A 342 -6.75 -5.86 -12.95
C PRO A 342 -7.28 -5.42 -11.57
N LEU A 343 -8.17 -4.43 -11.58
CA LEU A 343 -8.88 -3.90 -10.41
C LEU A 343 -10.28 -4.44 -10.32
N ARG A 344 -10.96 -4.81 -11.41
CA ARG A 344 -12.29 -5.46 -11.32
C ARG A 344 -12.13 -6.96 -11.49
N THR A 345 -11.57 -7.35 -12.62
CA THR A 345 -11.20 -8.71 -12.97
C THR A 345 -9.76 -8.91 -12.50
N ARG A 346 -9.60 -9.40 -11.27
CA ARG A 346 -8.36 -9.24 -10.48
C ARG A 346 -7.77 -10.52 -9.92
N TYR A 347 -8.48 -11.64 -10.03
CA TYR A 347 -8.03 -12.92 -9.45
C TYR A 347 -7.18 -13.66 -10.48
N PRO A 348 -5.86 -13.82 -10.28
CA PRO A 348 -5.00 -14.38 -11.30
C PRO A 348 -5.28 -15.87 -11.47
N ILE A 349 -5.47 -16.31 -12.71
CA ILE A 349 -5.59 -17.73 -13.07
C ILE A 349 -4.44 -18.21 -13.96
N TYR A 350 -3.69 -17.28 -14.55
CA TYR A 350 -2.52 -17.58 -15.37
C TYR A 350 -1.51 -16.43 -15.31
N ALA A 351 -0.24 -16.77 -15.13
CA ALA A 351 0.87 -15.82 -15.13
C ALA A 351 2.11 -16.51 -15.68
N VAL A 352 2.76 -15.87 -16.66
CA VAL A 352 4.04 -16.33 -17.24
C VAL A 352 4.92 -15.11 -17.56
N ASN A 353 6.21 -15.22 -17.28
CA ASN A 353 7.24 -14.27 -17.68
C ASN A 353 8.08 -14.90 -18.81
N ALA A 354 7.67 -14.74 -20.07
CA ALA A 354 8.35 -15.35 -21.20
C ALA A 354 9.61 -14.55 -21.56
N LYS A 355 10.76 -15.22 -21.67
CA LYS A 355 12.02 -14.61 -22.12
C LYS A 355 12.12 -14.77 -23.63
N VAL A 356 12.10 -13.67 -24.38
CA VAL A 356 12.03 -13.66 -25.85
C VAL A 356 13.20 -12.87 -26.44
N SER A 357 13.63 -13.21 -27.64
CA SER A 357 14.72 -12.54 -28.36
C SER A 357 14.63 -12.86 -29.85
N GLY A 358 14.82 -11.87 -30.72
CA GLY A 358 14.69 -12.02 -32.17
C GLY A 358 13.31 -12.52 -32.61
N GLU A 359 13.29 -13.38 -33.62
CA GLU A 359 12.10 -14.09 -34.07
C GLU A 359 12.05 -15.49 -33.48
N GLY A 360 10.87 -15.91 -33.01
CA GLY A 360 10.75 -17.24 -32.44
C GLY A 360 9.34 -17.67 -32.07
N PHE A 361 9.30 -18.90 -31.58
CA PHE A 361 8.11 -19.58 -31.09
C PHE A 361 8.44 -20.24 -29.75
N GLN A 362 7.52 -20.14 -28.79
CA GLN A 362 7.63 -20.81 -27.50
C GLN A 362 6.34 -21.53 -27.13
N VAL A 363 6.49 -22.74 -26.60
CA VAL A 363 5.43 -23.45 -25.88
C VAL A 363 5.47 -22.95 -24.44
N LEU A 364 4.35 -22.41 -23.97
CA LEU A 364 4.21 -21.90 -22.61
C LEU A 364 3.55 -22.98 -21.73
N PRO A 365 3.63 -22.86 -20.39
CA PRO A 365 2.87 -23.71 -19.49
C PRO A 365 1.37 -23.73 -19.86
N PRO A 366 0.68 -24.86 -19.75
CA PRO A 366 -0.75 -24.91 -20.04
C PRO A 366 -1.54 -24.04 -19.06
N MET A 367 -2.61 -23.44 -19.56
CA MET A 367 -3.53 -22.62 -18.79
C MET A 367 -4.72 -23.45 -18.31
N SER A 368 -4.95 -23.46 -17.00
CA SER A 368 -6.11 -24.14 -16.40
C SER A 368 -7.20 -23.12 -16.08
N VAL A 369 -8.34 -23.22 -16.77
CA VAL A 369 -9.50 -22.34 -16.58
C VAL A 369 -10.46 -22.99 -15.59
N PRO A 370 -10.74 -22.35 -14.43
CA PRO A 370 -11.46 -22.99 -13.33
C PRO A 370 -12.97 -23.12 -13.57
N GLN A 371 -13.56 -22.22 -14.36
CA GLN A 371 -14.99 -22.19 -14.69
C GLN A 371 -15.22 -21.40 -15.97
N PHE A 372 -16.38 -21.55 -16.62
CA PHE A 372 -16.75 -20.67 -17.73
C PHE A 372 -16.98 -19.24 -17.21
N ASP A 373 -16.28 -18.27 -17.78
CA ASP A 373 -16.40 -16.84 -17.44
C ASP A 373 -15.76 -15.96 -18.52
N ASP A 374 -15.93 -14.65 -18.37
CA ASP A 374 -15.15 -13.63 -19.07
C ASP A 374 -13.88 -13.29 -18.27
N PHE A 375 -12.75 -13.40 -18.94
CA PHE A 375 -11.42 -13.18 -18.38
C PHE A 375 -10.75 -11.97 -19.00
N LEU A 376 -9.93 -11.29 -18.19
CA LEU A 376 -9.08 -10.19 -18.62
C LEU A 376 -7.70 -10.75 -18.96
N ILE A 377 -7.31 -10.66 -20.24
CA ILE A 377 -5.94 -10.95 -20.70
C ILE A 377 -5.14 -9.66 -20.82
N MET A 378 -3.92 -9.69 -20.32
CA MET A 378 -3.00 -8.56 -20.40
C MET A 378 -1.62 -9.07 -20.78
N VAL A 379 -0.99 -8.39 -21.75
CA VAL A 379 0.36 -8.69 -22.19
C VAL A 379 1.20 -7.42 -22.19
N SER A 380 2.28 -7.38 -21.40
CA SER A 380 3.33 -6.36 -21.51
C SER A 380 4.48 -6.95 -22.31
N VAL A 381 4.82 -6.35 -23.46
CA VAL A 381 5.77 -6.94 -24.42
C VAL A 381 7.24 -6.78 -23.99
N GLN A 382 7.55 -5.75 -23.21
CA GLN A 382 8.89 -5.53 -22.63
C GLN A 382 8.82 -4.54 -21.46
N SER A 383 9.95 -4.26 -20.80
CA SER A 383 10.00 -3.40 -19.61
C SER A 383 10.15 -1.90 -19.89
N HIS A 384 10.34 -1.51 -21.14
CA HIS A 384 10.71 -0.15 -21.52
C HIS A 384 10.03 0.33 -22.81
N LEU A 385 10.14 1.63 -23.07
CA LEU A 385 9.76 2.29 -24.32
C LEU A 385 11.02 2.80 -25.04
N PRO A 386 10.98 2.93 -26.37
CA PRO A 386 9.87 2.60 -27.27
C PRO A 386 9.75 1.09 -27.57
N VAL A 387 8.56 0.63 -27.95
CA VAL A 387 8.31 -0.76 -28.41
C VAL A 387 8.51 -0.95 -29.92
N SER A 388 9.21 -0.02 -30.58
CA SER A 388 9.46 -0.08 -32.03
C SER A 388 10.28 -1.29 -32.47
N ASN A 389 10.99 -1.93 -31.53
CA ASN A 389 11.69 -3.19 -31.75
C ASN A 389 10.75 -4.40 -31.81
N VAL A 390 9.48 -4.29 -31.40
CA VAL A 390 8.54 -5.41 -31.34
C VAL A 390 7.57 -5.34 -32.53
N GLN A 391 7.85 -6.12 -33.58
CA GLN A 391 7.05 -6.11 -34.80
C GLN A 391 5.72 -6.85 -34.61
N TYR A 392 5.77 -8.01 -33.96
CA TYR A 392 4.63 -8.92 -33.91
C TYR A 392 4.67 -9.77 -32.64
N VAL A 393 3.51 -9.96 -32.03
CA VAL A 393 3.30 -10.92 -30.93
C VAL A 393 1.94 -11.58 -31.13
N ASN A 394 1.89 -12.91 -31.05
CA ASN A 394 0.65 -13.66 -31.21
C ASN A 394 0.56 -14.76 -30.16
N LEU A 395 -0.22 -14.50 -29.11
CA LEU A 395 -0.49 -15.47 -28.06
C LEU A 395 -1.68 -16.32 -28.48
N LYS A 396 -1.52 -17.64 -28.53
CA LYS A 396 -2.55 -18.58 -28.94
C LYS A 396 -2.92 -19.50 -27.79
N TRP A 397 -4.20 -19.83 -27.69
CA TRP A 397 -4.70 -20.86 -26.79
C TRP A 397 -5.59 -21.82 -27.55
N TYR A 398 -5.35 -23.12 -27.37
CA TYR A 398 -6.17 -24.15 -27.98
C TYR A 398 -6.52 -25.23 -26.97
N ASN A 399 -7.72 -25.78 -27.12
CA ASN A 399 -8.20 -26.89 -26.31
C ASN A 399 -8.51 -28.05 -27.26
N PRO A 400 -7.89 -29.23 -27.10
CA PRO A 400 -8.16 -30.39 -27.96
C PRO A 400 -9.63 -30.81 -28.05
N SER A 401 -10.44 -30.48 -27.03
CA SER A 401 -11.87 -30.77 -26.98
C SER A 401 -12.73 -29.83 -27.82
N PHE A 402 -12.18 -28.67 -28.24
CA PHE A 402 -12.87 -27.70 -29.09
C PHE A 402 -12.07 -27.50 -30.39
N PRO A 403 -12.69 -27.64 -31.58
CA PRO A 403 -11.98 -27.55 -32.85
C PRO A 403 -11.45 -26.14 -33.17
N TYR A 404 -11.86 -25.12 -32.42
CA TYR A 404 -11.45 -23.74 -32.63
C TYR A 404 -10.37 -23.33 -31.62
N SER A 405 -9.18 -23.02 -32.13
CA SER A 405 -8.17 -22.24 -31.42
C SER A 405 -8.50 -20.75 -31.54
N ASP A 406 -8.23 -19.97 -30.51
CA ASP A 406 -8.32 -18.52 -30.57
C ASP A 406 -6.97 -17.88 -30.22
N LYS A 407 -6.84 -16.58 -30.49
CA LYS A 407 -5.56 -15.87 -30.42
C LYS A 407 -5.71 -14.42 -29.98
N PHE A 408 -4.65 -13.90 -29.39
CA PHE A 408 -4.46 -12.48 -29.14
C PHE A 408 -3.27 -11.98 -29.94
N GLU A 409 -3.58 -11.41 -31.11
CA GLU A 409 -2.62 -10.88 -32.06
C GLU A 409 -2.35 -9.39 -31.81
N MET A 410 -1.07 -9.01 -31.83
CA MET A 410 -0.60 -7.67 -31.56
C MET A 410 0.50 -7.28 -32.53
N GLN A 411 0.50 -6.01 -32.95
CA GLN A 411 1.55 -5.41 -33.77
C GLN A 411 2.09 -4.15 -33.09
N PRO A 412 2.94 -4.29 -32.04
CA PRO A 412 3.36 -3.15 -31.22
C PRO A 412 4.12 -2.05 -31.97
N VAL A 413 4.77 -2.39 -33.08
CA VAL A 413 5.39 -1.43 -34.00
C VAL A 413 4.43 -0.35 -34.54
N TYR A 414 3.12 -0.63 -34.54
CA TYR A 414 2.07 0.32 -34.94
C TYR A 414 1.31 0.92 -33.76
N TRP A 415 1.70 0.62 -32.52
CA TRP A 415 1.13 1.29 -31.37
C TRP A 415 1.61 2.73 -31.32
N ASP A 416 0.80 3.61 -30.73
CA ASP A 416 1.31 4.90 -30.28
C ASP A 416 2.50 4.61 -29.34
N SER A 417 3.67 5.21 -29.59
CA SER A 417 4.94 4.94 -28.88
C SER A 417 4.94 5.25 -27.37
N ASN A 418 3.76 5.35 -26.75
CA ASN A 418 3.49 5.74 -25.39
C ASN A 418 3.17 4.55 -24.48
N THR A 419 2.99 3.33 -25.01
CA THR A 419 2.64 2.16 -24.20
C THR A 419 3.38 0.89 -24.58
N ASN A 420 3.55 0.00 -23.61
CA ASN A 420 4.25 -1.28 -23.74
C ASN A 420 3.34 -2.50 -23.56
N TYR A 421 2.04 -2.31 -23.39
CA TYR A 421 1.12 -3.40 -23.10
C TYR A 421 -0.20 -3.28 -23.87
N ASN A 422 -0.90 -4.41 -23.98
CA ASN A 422 -2.24 -4.46 -24.53
C ASN A 422 -3.12 -5.42 -23.74
N THR A 423 -4.43 -5.26 -23.87
CA THR A 423 -5.43 -5.96 -23.07
C THR A 423 -6.61 -6.40 -23.92
N LEU A 424 -7.23 -7.52 -23.57
CA LEU A 424 -8.44 -8.01 -24.22
C LEU A 424 -9.34 -8.70 -23.17
N THR A 425 -10.65 -8.67 -23.38
CA THR A 425 -11.59 -9.50 -22.60
C THR A 425 -11.98 -10.70 -23.47
N ILE A 426 -11.88 -11.90 -22.91
CA ILE A 426 -12.13 -13.16 -23.64
C ILE A 426 -13.04 -14.08 -22.81
N GLY A 427 -13.98 -14.74 -23.47
CA GLY A 427 -14.78 -15.80 -22.85
C GLY A 427 -14.07 -17.15 -22.99
N LEU A 428 -13.85 -17.86 -21.88
CA LEU A 428 -13.25 -19.19 -21.89
C LEU A 428 -14.13 -20.20 -21.16
N SER A 429 -14.14 -21.43 -21.64
CA SER A 429 -14.82 -22.55 -20.97
C SER A 429 -13.92 -23.22 -19.95
N GLN A 430 -14.51 -23.86 -18.94
CA GLN A 430 -13.77 -24.65 -17.96
C GLN A 430 -13.00 -25.78 -18.65
N ASN A 431 -11.68 -25.65 -18.77
CA ASN A 431 -10.81 -26.67 -19.34
C ASN A 431 -9.32 -26.30 -19.17
N VAL A 432 -8.46 -27.17 -19.69
CA VAL A 432 -7.02 -26.90 -19.87
C VAL A 432 -6.77 -26.50 -21.33
N TYR A 433 -6.06 -25.38 -21.50
CA TYR A 433 -5.67 -24.84 -22.79
C TYR A 433 -4.16 -24.92 -22.94
N ASN A 434 -3.72 -25.44 -24.08
CA ASN A 434 -2.32 -25.39 -24.46
C ASN A 434 -2.00 -23.98 -24.97
N MET A 435 -0.95 -23.40 -24.42
CA MET A 435 -0.56 -22.02 -24.65
C MET A 435 0.71 -21.97 -25.49
N THR A 436 0.70 -21.17 -26.54
CA THR A 436 1.88 -20.93 -27.38
C THR A 436 2.00 -19.47 -27.72
N ILE A 437 3.22 -19.01 -28.00
CA ILE A 437 3.45 -17.64 -28.43
C ILE A 437 4.42 -17.59 -29.60
N ASP A 438 4.03 -16.85 -30.64
CA ASP A 438 4.90 -16.44 -31.74
C ASP A 438 5.27 -14.98 -31.56
N TYR A 439 6.53 -14.61 -31.84
CA TYR A 439 6.99 -13.24 -31.70
C TYR A 439 8.07 -12.87 -32.71
N ILE A 440 8.15 -11.59 -33.04
CA ILE A 440 9.18 -11.00 -33.91
C ILE A 440 9.70 -9.72 -33.26
N TYR A 441 10.92 -9.78 -32.74
CA TYR A 441 11.69 -8.64 -32.27
C TYR A 441 12.80 -8.33 -33.29
N THR A 442 13.07 -7.05 -33.54
CA THR A 442 14.12 -6.63 -34.49
C THR A 442 15.53 -6.73 -33.92
N ASN A 443 15.64 -6.73 -32.59
CA ASN A 443 16.91 -6.87 -31.87
C ASN A 443 17.07 -8.29 -31.30
N THR A 444 18.30 -8.60 -30.90
CA THR A 444 18.65 -9.88 -30.26
C THR A 444 18.70 -9.78 -28.73
N ASP A 445 18.33 -8.64 -28.16
CA ASP A 445 18.26 -8.46 -26.71
C ASP A 445 17.21 -9.43 -26.12
N VAL A 446 17.49 -9.97 -24.93
CA VAL A 446 16.54 -10.83 -24.24
C VAL A 446 15.54 -9.96 -23.49
N GLU A 447 14.34 -9.87 -24.04
CA GLU A 447 13.23 -9.15 -23.43
C GLU A 447 12.39 -10.10 -22.58
N THR A 448 11.70 -9.53 -21.59
CA THR A 448 10.75 -10.29 -20.76
C THR A 448 9.34 -9.82 -21.06
N MET A 449 8.50 -10.74 -21.49
CA MET A 449 7.09 -10.50 -21.73
C MET A 449 6.26 -10.99 -20.55
N GLN A 450 5.43 -10.11 -19.98
CA GLN A 450 4.47 -10.50 -18.95
C GLN A 450 3.18 -10.93 -19.63
N ILE A 451 2.75 -12.18 -19.43
CA ILE A 451 1.46 -12.69 -19.88
C ILE A 451 0.62 -12.96 -18.64
N ARG A 452 -0.55 -12.34 -18.55
CA ARG A 452 -1.44 -12.41 -17.38
C ARG A 452 -2.87 -12.70 -17.81
N LEU A 453 -3.55 -13.55 -17.05
CA LEU A 453 -4.98 -13.78 -17.17
C LEU A 453 -5.64 -13.69 -15.81
N TYR A 454 -6.65 -12.82 -15.70
CA TYR A 454 -7.40 -12.58 -14.48
C TYR A 454 -8.87 -12.96 -14.64
N SER A 455 -9.45 -13.47 -13.56
CA SER A 455 -10.85 -13.84 -13.37
C SER A 455 -11.59 -12.78 -12.55
N SER A 456 -12.91 -12.70 -12.75
CA SER A 456 -13.80 -11.86 -11.93
C SER A 456 -14.10 -12.50 -10.57
N TYR A 457 -13.89 -13.81 -10.44
CA TYR A 457 -14.14 -14.57 -9.21
C TYR A 457 -12.86 -15.18 -8.65
N PHE A 458 -12.81 -15.31 -7.32
CA PHE A 458 -11.71 -15.97 -6.65
C PHE A 458 -11.65 -17.46 -6.98
N THR A 459 -10.45 -18.01 -6.95
CA THR A 459 -10.17 -19.45 -7.03
C THR A 459 -10.04 -20.05 -5.63
N ASN A 460 -10.27 -21.36 -5.51
CA ASN A 460 -10.01 -22.13 -4.28
C ASN A 460 -8.53 -22.53 -4.12
N TYR A 461 -7.64 -21.90 -4.89
CA TYR A 461 -6.19 -22.11 -4.85
C TYR A 461 -5.49 -20.77 -5.10
N TRP A 462 -4.25 -20.66 -4.63
CA TRP A 462 -3.38 -19.54 -4.96
C TRP A 462 -2.56 -19.89 -6.20
N LEU A 463 -2.60 -19.03 -7.23
CA LEU A 463 -1.74 -19.22 -8.40
C LEU A 463 -0.27 -19.12 -7.97
N PRO A 464 0.60 -20.09 -8.33
CA PRO A 464 2.02 -19.98 -8.08
C PRO A 464 2.62 -18.68 -8.66
N TYR A 465 3.57 -18.09 -7.95
CA TYR A 465 4.27 -16.91 -8.47
C TYR A 465 5.19 -17.29 -9.60
N SER A 466 5.08 -16.56 -10.72
CA SER A 466 6.05 -16.61 -11.80
C SER A 466 7.37 -16.04 -11.30
N ASN A 467 8.48 -16.71 -11.61
CA ASN A 467 9.81 -16.18 -11.39
C ASN A 467 10.32 -15.44 -12.63
#